data_AF-A0A4U2D7V1-F1
#
_entry.id   AF-A0A4U2D7V1-F1
#
_cell.length_a   1.000
_cell.length_b   1.000
_cell.length_c   1.000
_cell.angle_alpha   90.00
_cell.angle_beta   90.00
_cell.angle_gamma   90.00
#
_symmetry.space_group_name_H-M   'P 1'
#
loop_
_entity.id
_entity.type
_entity.pdbx_description
1 polymer ?
#
loop_
_entity_poly.entity_id
_entity_poly.type
_entity_poly.pdbx_seq_one_letter_code
_entity_poly.pdbx_strand_id
1 'polypeptide(L)' 'LTLSEEPQQGDYDAIIMAVSHDEFKEMGAEKIHALGKPAHVLYDLKYVLDKESVDMRL' A
#
# COMPACT_ATOMS: atom_id res chain seq x y z
N LEU A 1 -20.97 4.47 -3.07
CA LEU A 1 -19.75 3.86 -2.53
C LEU A 1 -20.17 2.89 -1.46
N THR A 2 -19.79 1.63 -1.59
CA THR A 2 -20.05 0.58 -0.60
C THR A 2 -18.71 0.25 0.04
N LEU A 3 -18.70 -0.04 1.34
CA LEU A 3 -17.49 -0.50 2.02
C LEU A 3 -17.11 -1.88 1.50
N SER A 4 -15.84 -2.06 1.15
CA SER A 4 -15.23 -3.35 0.88
C SER A 4 -14.74 -3.95 2.19
N GLU A 5 -15.05 -5.23 2.45
CA GLU A 5 -14.56 -5.92 3.66
C GLU A 5 -13.06 -6.21 3.58
N GLU A 6 -12.56 -6.53 2.38
CA GLU A 6 -11.14 -6.80 2.11
C GLU A 6 -10.64 -6.05 0.87
N PRO A 7 -9.35 -5.70 0.80
CA PRO A 7 -8.78 -5.02 -0.36
C PRO A 7 -8.63 -5.98 -1.54
N GLN A 8 -9.09 -5.54 -2.71
CA GLN A 8 -9.04 -6.34 -3.93
C GLN A 8 -7.63 -6.32 -4.55
N GLN A 9 -7.16 -7.49 -4.99
CA GLN A 9 -5.86 -7.61 -5.67
C GLN A 9 -5.91 -6.98 -7.06
N GLY A 10 -4.85 -6.27 -7.45
CA GLY A 10 -4.69 -5.71 -8.79
C GLY A 10 -5.67 -4.60 -9.17
N ASP A 11 -6.38 -3.99 -8.22
CA ASP A 11 -7.52 -3.10 -8.53
C ASP A 11 -7.21 -1.61 -8.29
N TYR A 12 -6.18 -1.29 -7.51
CA TYR A 12 -5.90 0.08 -7.10
C TYR A 12 -4.88 0.77 -8.00
N ASP A 13 -5.21 1.98 -8.46
CA ASP A 13 -4.27 2.86 -9.18
C ASP A 13 -3.29 3.56 -8.22
N ALA A 14 -3.68 3.72 -6.95
CA ALA A 14 -2.83 4.28 -5.90
C ALA A 14 -3.15 3.69 -4.54
N ILE A 15 -2.11 3.54 -3.72
CA ILE A 15 -2.18 3.05 -2.35
C ILE A 15 -1.44 4.05 -1.46
N ILE A 16 -2.12 4.54 -0.42
CA ILE A 16 -1.59 5.56 0.49
C ILE A 16 -1.61 5.01 1.90
N MET A 17 -0.44 4.93 2.51
CA MET A 17 -0.31 4.48 3.89
C MET A 17 -0.30 5.68 4.82
N ALA A 18 -1.46 5.93 5.42
CA ALA A 18 -1.69 7.11 6.26
C ALA A 18 -1.42 6.86 7.76
N VAL A 19 -1.34 5.59 8.18
CA VAL A 19 -1.10 5.18 9.57
C VAL A 19 -0.09 4.04 9.63
N SER A 20 0.68 3.98 10.72
CA SER A 20 1.78 3.02 10.92
C SER A 20 1.36 1.81 11.74
N HIS A 21 0.24 1.17 11.38
CA HIS A 21 -0.23 -0.04 12.06
C HIS A 21 0.70 -1.23 11.76
N ASP A 22 0.85 -2.13 12.74
CA ASP A 22 1.79 -3.25 12.65
C ASP A 22 1.35 -4.27 11.59
N GLU A 23 0.04 -4.38 11.35
CA GLU A 23 -0.54 -5.23 10.30
C GLU A 23 0.01 -4.88 8.90
N PHE A 24 0.31 -3.60 8.62
CA PHE A 24 0.91 -3.20 7.33
C PHE A 24 2.39 -3.56 7.24
N LYS A 25 3.11 -3.52 8.36
CA LYS A 25 4.51 -3.98 8.43
C LYS A 25 4.58 -5.48 8.21
N GLU A 26 3.69 -6.23 8.86
CA GLU A 26 3.60 -7.69 8.73
C GLU A 26 3.14 -8.12 7.33
N MET A 27 2.24 -7.35 6.70
CA MET A 27 1.83 -7.59 5.31
C MET A 27 3.00 -7.43 4.35
N GLY A 28 3.83 -6.39 4.55
CA GLY A 28 5.03 -6.14 3.76
C GLY A 28 4.75 -5.56 2.36
N ALA A 29 5.79 -4.98 1.75
CA ALA A 29 5.65 -4.22 0.51
C ALA A 29 5.14 -5.06 -0.66
N GLU A 30 5.60 -6.31 -0.81
CA GLU A 30 5.22 -7.19 -1.92
C GLU A 30 3.70 -7.41 -1.98
N LYS A 31 3.09 -7.74 -0.83
CA LYS A 31 1.63 -7.94 -0.76
C LYS A 31 0.86 -6.64 -0.96
N ILE A 32 1.42 -5.51 -0.51
CA ILE A 32 0.80 -4.20 -0.73
C ILE A 32 0.84 -3.83 -2.22
N HIS A 33 1.97 -4.03 -2.90
CA HIS A 33 2.06 -3.85 -4.35
C HIS A 33 1.10 -4.75 -5.13
N ALA A 34 0.85 -5.97 -4.66
CA ALA A 34 -0.11 -6.88 -5.30
C ALA A 34 -1.55 -6.37 -5.29
N LEU A 35 -1.90 -5.45 -4.37
CA LEU A 35 -3.18 -4.74 -4.40
C LEU A 35 -3.27 -3.78 -5.59
N GLY A 36 -2.13 -3.24 -6.03
CA GLY A 36 -2.05 -2.29 -7.12
C GLY A 36 -2.16 -2.93 -8.50
N LYS A 37 -2.72 -2.19 -9.45
CA LYS A 37 -2.62 -2.52 -10.88
C LYS A 37 -1.16 -2.58 -11.34
N PRO A 38 -0.82 -3.17 -12.51
CA PRO A 38 0.57 -3.17 -13.00
C PRO A 38 1.23 -1.80 -13.04
N ALA A 39 0.46 -0.74 -13.31
CA ALA A 39 0.86 0.65 -13.11
C ALA A 39 0.05 1.22 -11.93
N HIS A 40 0.73 1.48 -10.82
CA HIS A 40 0.15 2.10 -9.63
C HIS A 40 1.19 2.97 -8.92
N VAL A 41 0.75 3.71 -7.90
CA VAL A 41 1.62 4.47 -6.99
C VAL A 41 1.45 3.96 -5.56
N LEU A 42 2.55 3.67 -4.88
CA LEU A 42 2.60 3.41 -3.44
C LEU A 42 3.26 4.59 -2.71
N TYR A 43 2.47 5.29 -1.89
CA TYR A 43 2.91 6.43 -1.09
C TYR A 43 2.88 6.10 0.40
N ASP A 44 4.05 6.03 1.02
CA ASP A 44 4.22 5.85 2.45
C ASP A 44 4.43 7.18 3.20
N LEU A 45 3.41 7.65 3.91
CA LEU A 45 3.47 8.88 4.72
C LEU A 45 4.05 8.67 6.12
N LYS A 46 4.41 7.43 6.47
CA LYS A 46 4.68 7.01 7.85
C LYS A 46 5.95 6.19 8.01
N TYR A 47 6.73 6.03 6.95
CA TYR A 47 8.00 5.28 6.95
C TYR A 47 7.85 3.85 7.48
N VAL A 48 6.77 3.18 7.09
CA VAL A 48 6.44 1.82 7.51
C VAL A 48 7.21 0.79 6.68
N LEU A 49 7.42 1.07 5.39
CA LEU A 49 8.11 0.17 4.46
C LEU A 49 9.53 0.65 4.12
N ASP A 50 10.31 -0.25 3.54
CA ASP A 50 11.66 0.06 3.06
C ASP A 50 11.61 1.14 1.98
N LYS A 51 12.62 2.02 1.98
CA LYS A 51 12.67 3.20 1.10
C LYS A 51 12.59 2.80 -0.38
N GLU A 52 13.22 1.70 -0.73
CA GLU A 52 13.34 1.18 -2.09
C GLU A 52 12.04 0.54 -2.60
N SER A 53 11.08 0.32 -1.69
CA SER A 53 9.81 -0.33 -1.98
C SER A 53 8.63 0.65 -2.14
N VAL A 54 8.88 1.95 -2.14
CA VAL A 54 7.82 2.97 -2.22
C VAL A 54 8.17 4.02 -3.28
N ASP A 55 7.17 4.49 -4.01
CA ASP A 55 7.35 5.51 -5.06
C ASP A 55 7.56 6.90 -4.44
N MET A 56 6.88 7.16 -3.33
CA MET A 56 6.89 8.44 -2.64
C MET A 56 6.89 8.21 -1.13
N ARG A 57 7.50 9.16 -0.38
CA ARG A 57 7.49 9.18 1.09
C ARG A 57 7.68 10.59 1.64
N LEU A 58 7.15 10.84 2.84
CA LEU A 58 7.25 12.12 3.58
C LEU A 58 7.60 11.90 5.04
#